data_AF-A0A0R2ABR3-F1
#
_entry.id   AF-A0A0R2ABR3-F1
#
_cell.length_a   1.000
_cell.length_b   1.000
_cell.length_c   1.000
_cell.angle_alpha   90.00
_cell.angle_beta   90.00
_cell.angle_gamma   90.00
#
_symmetry.space_group_name_H-M   'P 1'
#
loop_
_entity.id
_entity.type
_entity.pdbx_description
1 polymer ?
#
loop_
_entity_poly.entity_id
_entity_poly.type
_entity_poly.pdbx_seq_one_letter_code
_entity_poly.pdbx_strand_id
1 'polypeptide(L)'
;MAINLDERIQNRKSFIIAGKTYSLVMNDMFSKHVATVDLSISKVQKEIDDVDKETADDMSLEEQQVFIFGKFDEAAKIARDFFDEVLGDGEGQRIYHYYVEDSQALAYIIGQLNEESSNIVKKNRQQRRQKYTSNKRR
;
A
#
# COMPACT_ATOMS: atom_id res chain seq x y z
N MET A 1 17.98 -9.89 36.48
CA MET A 1 17.50 -10.55 35.24
C MET A 1 16.93 -9.47 34.33
N ALA A 2 17.53 -9.26 33.16
CA ALA A 2 17.04 -8.27 32.21
C ALA A 2 15.89 -8.88 31.38
N ILE A 3 14.89 -8.08 31.05
CA ILE A 3 13.83 -8.47 30.11
C ILE A 3 14.26 -7.99 28.73
N ASN A 4 14.44 -8.91 27.78
CA ASN A 4 14.70 -8.55 26.38
C ASN A 4 13.40 -8.06 25.72
N LEU A 5 13.31 -6.74 25.49
CA LEU A 5 12.17 -6.13 24.80
C LEU A 5 12.35 -6.12 23.28
N ASP A 6 13.59 -6.20 22.79
CA ASP A 6 13.90 -6.17 21.36
C ASP A 6 13.40 -7.44 20.65
N GLU A 7 13.50 -8.59 21.31
CA GLU A 7 12.91 -9.85 20.82
C GLU A 7 11.37 -9.80 20.75
N ARG A 8 10.73 -8.92 21.53
CA ARG A 8 9.27 -8.82 21.63
C ARG A 8 8.69 -7.83 20.62
N ILE A 9 9.46 -6.84 20.18
CA ILE A 9 9.02 -5.83 19.22
C ILE A 9 9.54 -6.21 17.84
N GLN A 10 8.80 -7.09 17.16
CA GLN A 10 9.12 -7.52 15.79
C GLN A 10 8.33 -6.71 14.76
N ASN A 11 8.86 -5.54 14.39
CA ASN A 11 8.28 -4.67 13.36
C ASN A 11 9.01 -4.76 12.01
N ARG A 12 10.01 -5.63 11.88
CA ARG A 12 10.75 -5.84 10.63
C ARG A 12 10.25 -7.12 9.95
N LYS A 13 9.96 -7.06 8.66
CA LYS A 13 9.54 -8.22 7.85
C LYS A 13 10.19 -8.19 6.48
N SER A 14 10.52 -9.36 5.97
CA SER A 14 11.09 -9.52 4.63
C SER A 14 10.00 -9.81 3.61
N PHE A 15 10.10 -9.16 2.45
CA PHE A 15 9.18 -9.31 1.32
C PHE A 15 9.98 -9.59 0.05
N ILE A 16 9.43 -10.39 -0.85
CA ILE A 16 9.97 -10.59 -2.20
C ILE A 16 9.05 -9.85 -3.17
N ILE A 17 9.55 -8.83 -3.85
CA ILE A 17 8.80 -8.00 -4.79
C ILE A 17 9.57 -7.92 -6.10
N ALA A 18 8.94 -8.34 -7.21
CA ALA A 18 9.57 -8.38 -8.53
C ALA A 18 10.95 -9.06 -8.51
N GLY A 19 11.05 -10.22 -7.86
CA GLY A 19 12.27 -11.04 -7.77
C GLY A 19 13.34 -10.55 -6.79
N LYS A 20 13.18 -9.39 -6.14
CA LYS A 20 14.14 -8.83 -5.17
C LYS A 20 13.60 -8.93 -3.74
N THR A 21 14.48 -9.25 -2.80
CA THR A 21 14.14 -9.32 -1.38
C THR A 21 14.38 -7.97 -0.70
N TYR A 22 13.38 -7.48 0.03
CA TYR A 22 13.43 -6.25 0.82
C TYR A 22 13.18 -6.56 2.30
N SER A 23 13.91 -5.87 3.18
CA SER A 23 13.66 -5.92 4.62
C SER A 23 13.01 -4.61 5.06
N LEU A 24 11.70 -4.63 5.22
CA LEU A 24 10.91 -3.44 5.51
C LEU A 24 10.63 -3.31 7.00
N VAL A 25 10.60 -2.06 7.48
CA VAL A 25 10.24 -1.73 8.85
C VAL A 25 8.79 -1.24 8.86
N MET A 26 7.89 -2.09 9.35
CA MET A 26 6.45 -1.85 9.48
C MET A 26 6.18 -0.96 10.71
N ASN A 27 6.64 0.28 10.66
CA ASN A 27 6.42 1.30 11.69
C ASN A 27 5.27 2.24 11.32
N ASP A 28 5.03 3.25 12.16
CA ASP A 28 3.98 4.23 11.94
C ASP A 28 4.22 5.06 10.67
N MET A 29 5.47 5.34 10.31
CA MET A 29 5.80 6.03 9.06
C MET A 29 5.38 5.18 7.86
N PHE A 30 5.76 3.90 7.81
CA PHE A 30 5.37 2.98 6.74
C PHE A 30 3.84 2.90 6.61
N SER A 31 3.15 2.79 7.75
CA SER A 31 1.68 2.77 7.78
C SER A 31 1.06 4.06 7.24
N LYS A 32 1.70 5.23 7.47
CA LYS A 32 1.26 6.49 6.88
C LYS A 32 1.46 6.52 5.37
N HIS A 33 2.61 6.09 4.85
CA HIS A 33 2.83 6.05 3.39
C HIS A 33 1.80 5.17 2.68
N VAL A 34 1.56 3.97 3.23
CA VAL A 34 0.54 3.06 2.70
C VAL A 34 -0.85 3.69 2.73
N ALA A 35 -1.26 4.29 3.85
CA ALA A 35 -2.57 4.93 3.97
C ALA A 35 -2.71 6.14 3.02
N THR A 36 -1.66 6.94 2.86
CA THR A 36 -1.63 8.08 1.93
C THR A 36 -1.82 7.61 0.49
N VAL A 37 -1.14 6.53 0.10
CA VAL A 37 -1.21 5.99 -1.26
C VAL A 37 -2.56 5.34 -1.53
N ASP A 38 -3.10 4.58 -0.58
CA ASP A 38 -4.46 4.03 -0.69
C ASP A 38 -5.50 5.14 -0.86
N LEU A 39 -5.38 6.25 -0.11
CA LEU A 39 -6.27 7.41 -0.25
C LEU A 39 -6.12 8.08 -1.63
N SER A 40 -4.89 8.25 -2.11
CA SER A 40 -4.63 8.85 -3.43
C SER A 40 -5.17 7.98 -4.57
N ILE A 41 -4.95 6.67 -4.54
CA ILE A 41 -5.51 5.73 -5.53
C ILE A 41 -7.05 5.73 -5.48
N SER A 42 -7.64 5.71 -4.27
CA SER A 42 -9.09 5.78 -4.08
C SER A 42 -9.68 7.09 -4.61
N LYS A 43 -8.94 8.20 -4.50
CA LYS A 43 -9.36 9.49 -5.06
C LYS A 43 -9.39 9.44 -6.59
N VAL A 44 -8.36 8.89 -7.23
CA VAL A 44 -8.34 8.71 -8.69
C VAL A 44 -9.49 7.82 -9.15
N GLN A 45 -9.77 6.73 -8.44
CA GLN A 45 -10.91 5.85 -8.75
C GLN A 45 -12.25 6.58 -8.65
N LYS A 46 -12.46 7.38 -7.61
CA LYS A 46 -13.67 8.21 -7.48
C LYS A 46 -13.80 9.20 -8.62
N GLU A 47 -12.70 9.84 -9.03
CA GLU A 47 -12.74 10.77 -10.17
C GLU A 47 -13.09 10.06 -11.48
N ILE A 48 -12.76 8.77 -11.64
CA ILE A 48 -13.23 7.95 -12.77
C ILE A 48 -14.72 7.63 -12.62
N ASP A 49 -15.15 7.19 -11.43
CA ASP A 49 -16.55 6.79 -11.16
C ASP A 49 -17.53 7.97 -11.20
N ASP A 50 -17.09 9.16 -10.83
CA ASP A 50 -17.87 10.41 -10.78
C ASP A 50 -18.08 11.02 -12.18
N VAL A 51 -17.41 10.51 -13.23
CA VAL A 51 -17.79 10.83 -14.61
C VAL A 51 -19.09 10.11 -14.93
N ASP A 52 -20.20 10.79 -14.66
CA ASP A 52 -21.52 10.33 -15.03
C ASP A 52 -21.71 10.35 -16.56
N LYS A 53 -22.78 9.67 -17.02
CA LYS A 53 -23.09 9.58 -18.45
C LYS A 53 -23.35 10.96 -19.07
N GLU A 54 -23.89 11.91 -18.32
CA GLU A 54 -24.25 13.23 -18.84
C GLU A 54 -22.97 14.05 -19.11
N THR A 55 -21.99 13.99 -18.21
CA THR A 55 -20.67 14.62 -18.38
C THR A 55 -19.84 13.91 -19.46
N ALA A 56 -19.97 12.59 -19.60
CA ALA A 56 -19.34 11.84 -20.67
C ALA A 56 -19.96 12.15 -22.04
N ASP A 57 -21.28 12.32 -22.13
CA ASP A 57 -22.00 12.62 -23.37
C ASP A 57 -21.63 14.01 -23.94
N ASP A 58 -21.20 14.94 -23.07
CA ASP A 58 -20.66 16.25 -23.46
C ASP A 58 -19.20 16.20 -23.97
N MET A 59 -18.49 15.08 -23.73
CA MET A 59 -17.13 14.86 -24.20
C MET A 59 -17.13 14.08 -25.53
N SER A 60 -16.25 14.47 -26.44
CA SER A 60 -15.90 13.61 -27.57
C SER A 60 -15.23 12.31 -27.10
N LEU A 61 -15.27 11.27 -27.94
CA LEU A 61 -14.59 10.00 -27.63
C LEU A 61 -13.09 10.19 -27.36
N GLU A 62 -12.44 11.13 -28.05
CA GLU A 62 -11.03 11.46 -27.84
C GLU A 62 -10.79 12.09 -26.46
N GLU A 63 -11.66 13.02 -26.03
CA GLU A 63 -11.58 13.62 -24.70
C GLU A 63 -11.83 12.59 -23.58
N GLN A 64 -12.77 11.68 -23.78
CA GLN A 64 -13.01 10.57 -22.85
C GLN A 64 -11.79 9.65 -22.74
N GLN A 65 -11.15 9.31 -23.87
CA GLN A 65 -9.93 8.50 -23.89
C GLN A 65 -8.78 9.20 -23.17
N VAL A 66 -8.53 10.48 -23.47
CA VAL A 66 -7.49 11.27 -22.81
C VAL A 66 -7.72 11.34 -21.30
N PHE A 67 -8.97 11.54 -20.87
CA PHE A 67 -9.33 11.54 -19.46
C PHE A 67 -9.03 10.18 -18.80
N ILE A 68 -9.57 9.09 -19.33
CA ILE A 68 -9.42 7.75 -18.74
C ILE A 68 -7.94 7.34 -18.72
N PHE A 69 -7.21 7.50 -19.83
CA PHE A 69 -5.79 7.15 -19.89
C PHE A 69 -4.96 7.99 -18.93
N GLY A 70 -5.24 9.30 -18.83
CA GLY A 70 -4.60 10.17 -17.86
C GLY A 70 -4.81 9.72 -16.41
N LYS A 71 -6.01 9.20 -16.07
CA LYS A 71 -6.29 8.67 -14.73
C LYS A 71 -5.57 7.36 -14.45
N PHE A 72 -5.47 6.47 -15.43
CA PHE A 72 -4.65 5.26 -15.29
C PHE A 72 -3.16 5.59 -15.10
N ASP A 73 -2.64 6.54 -15.87
CA ASP A 73 -1.25 7.01 -15.74
C ASP A 73 -0.98 7.67 -14.39
N GLU A 74 -1.94 8.45 -13.89
CA GLU A 74 -1.89 9.07 -12.56
C GLU A 74 -1.83 8.01 -11.45
N ALA A 75 -2.73 7.01 -11.49
CA ALA A 75 -2.73 5.91 -10.54
C ALA A 75 -1.42 5.10 -10.59
N ALA A 76 -0.94 4.80 -11.81
CA ALA A 76 0.34 4.10 -12.01
C ALA A 76 1.52 4.91 -11.46
N LYS A 77 1.53 6.23 -11.65
CA LYS A 77 2.55 7.12 -11.10
C LYS A 77 2.52 7.13 -9.58
N ILE A 78 1.36 7.31 -8.96
CA ILE A 78 1.19 7.28 -7.49
C ILE A 78 1.75 5.98 -6.91
N ALA A 79 1.43 4.85 -7.52
CA ALA A 79 1.91 3.56 -7.05
C ALA A 79 3.42 3.38 -7.24
N ARG A 80 4.00 3.87 -8.34
CA ARG A 80 5.46 3.86 -8.56
C ARG A 80 6.19 4.74 -7.54
N ASP A 81 5.71 5.96 -7.32
CA ASP A 81 6.32 6.90 -6.38
C ASP A 81 6.35 6.31 -4.94
N PHE A 82 5.30 5.58 -4.54
CA PHE A 82 5.29 4.84 -3.28
C PHE A 82 6.44 3.84 -3.16
N PHE A 83 6.66 3.05 -4.21
CA PHE A 83 7.74 2.07 -4.21
C PHE A 83 9.11 2.73 -4.23
N ASP A 84 9.28 3.84 -4.94
CA ASP A 84 10.52 4.63 -4.89
C ASP A 84 10.79 5.14 -3.47
N GLU A 85 9.77 5.66 -2.79
CA GLU A 85 9.91 6.17 -1.42
C GLU A 85 10.20 5.07 -0.39
N VAL A 86 9.59 3.90 -0.53
CA VAL A 86 9.67 2.82 0.47
C VAL A 86 10.80 1.84 0.20
N LEU A 87 11.15 1.60 -1.06
CA LEU A 87 12.12 0.58 -1.48
C LEU A 87 13.42 1.18 -2.02
N GLY A 88 13.41 2.47 -2.37
CA GLY A 88 14.54 3.23 -2.90
C GLY A 88 14.31 3.69 -4.34
N ASP A 89 14.99 4.77 -4.72
CA ASP A 89 14.84 5.43 -6.03
C ASP A 89 14.95 4.45 -7.21
N GLY A 90 13.97 4.50 -8.11
CA GLY A 90 13.89 3.70 -9.34
C GLY A 90 13.25 2.32 -9.16
N GLU A 91 12.95 1.90 -7.93
CA GLU A 91 12.29 0.64 -7.65
C GLU A 91 10.84 0.61 -8.16
N GLY A 92 10.12 1.73 -8.10
CA GLY A 92 8.78 1.85 -8.66
C GLY A 92 8.73 1.54 -10.15
N GLN A 93 9.60 2.18 -10.93
CA GLN A 93 9.68 1.91 -12.36
C GLN A 93 10.12 0.47 -12.65
N ARG A 94 11.07 -0.07 -11.89
CA ARG A 94 11.56 -1.44 -12.05
C ARG A 94 10.46 -2.47 -11.80
N ILE A 95 9.70 -2.30 -10.71
CA ILE A 95 8.60 -3.19 -10.34
C ILE A 95 7.49 -3.09 -11.39
N TYR A 96 7.16 -1.89 -11.85
CA TYR A 96 6.16 -1.68 -12.89
C TYR A 96 6.52 -2.44 -14.19
N HIS A 97 7.76 -2.32 -14.67
CA HIS A 97 8.23 -3.08 -15.83
C HIS A 97 8.24 -4.59 -15.61
N TYR A 98 8.61 -5.05 -14.41
CA TYR A 98 8.64 -6.48 -14.10
C TYR A 98 7.25 -7.12 -14.28
N TYR A 99 6.19 -6.37 -13.94
CA TYR A 99 4.80 -6.79 -14.13
C TYR A 99 4.19 -6.30 -15.45
N VAL A 100 5.02 -6.01 -16.46
CA VAL A 100 4.57 -5.64 -17.83
C VAL A 100 3.66 -4.41 -17.82
N GLU A 101 4.04 -3.40 -17.03
CA GLU A 101 3.31 -2.13 -16.93
C GLU A 101 1.87 -2.30 -16.42
N ASP A 102 1.65 -3.31 -15.58
CA ASP A 102 0.37 -3.53 -14.91
C ASP A 102 0.26 -2.70 -13.61
N SER A 103 -0.52 -1.62 -13.67
CA SER A 103 -0.79 -0.76 -12.51
C SER A 103 -1.64 -1.45 -11.44
N GLN A 104 -2.44 -2.46 -11.81
CA GLN A 104 -3.20 -3.26 -10.86
C GLN A 104 -2.29 -4.18 -10.04
N ALA A 105 -1.23 -4.71 -10.65
CA ALA A 105 -0.21 -5.47 -9.93
C ALA A 105 0.47 -4.60 -8.85
N LEU A 106 0.77 -3.33 -9.16
CA LEU A 106 1.31 -2.39 -8.18
C LEU A 106 0.34 -2.14 -7.02
N ALA A 107 -0.93 -1.86 -7.33
CA ALA A 107 -1.97 -1.65 -6.33
C ALA A 107 -2.18 -2.89 -5.44
N TYR A 108 -2.17 -4.08 -6.02
CA TYR A 108 -2.27 -5.34 -5.28
C TYR A 108 -1.11 -5.50 -4.27
N ILE A 109 0.12 -5.22 -4.69
CA ILE A 109 1.29 -5.29 -3.80
C ILE A 109 1.15 -4.29 -2.64
N ILE A 110 0.71 -3.06 -2.91
CA ILE A 110 0.45 -2.05 -1.88
C ILE A 110 -0.60 -2.56 -0.87
N GLY A 111 -1.69 -3.16 -1.36
CA GLY A 111 -2.71 -3.75 -0.52
C GLY A 111 -2.18 -4.88 0.38
N GLN A 112 -1.33 -5.76 -0.16
CA GLN A 112 -0.67 -6.82 0.63
C GLN A 112 0.28 -6.25 1.70
N LEU A 113 1.01 -5.20 1.37
CA LEU A 113 1.85 -4.47 2.33
C LEU A 113 1.02 -3.84 3.46
N ASN A 114 -0.15 -3.27 3.14
CA ASN A 114 -1.09 -2.71 4.12
C ASN A 114 -1.63 -3.79 5.08
N GLU A 115 -2.06 -4.92 4.52
CA GLU A 115 -2.58 -6.04 5.29
C GLU A 115 -1.56 -6.54 6.31
N GLU A 116 -0.30 -6.68 5.88
CA GLU A 116 0.78 -7.14 6.73
C GLU A 116 1.15 -6.15 7.83
N SER A 117 1.19 -4.85 7.53
CA SER A 117 1.35 -3.81 8.55
C SER A 117 0.22 -3.87 9.60
N SER A 118 -1.02 -3.97 9.14
CA SER A 118 -2.21 -4.08 10.00
C SER A 118 -2.20 -5.33 10.88
N ASN A 119 -1.70 -6.45 10.36
CA ASN A 119 -1.61 -7.71 11.10
C ASN A 119 -0.60 -7.64 12.26
N ILE A 120 0.51 -6.91 12.12
CA ILE A 120 1.47 -6.67 13.21
C ILE A 120 0.79 -5.89 14.34
N VAL A 121 0.03 -4.85 14.02
CA VAL A 121 -0.72 -4.07 15.03
C VAL A 121 -1.76 -4.94 15.74
N LYS A 122 -2.52 -5.76 14.99
CA LYS A 122 -3.52 -6.68 15.56
C LYS A 122 -2.89 -7.71 16.49
N LYS A 123 -1.79 -8.35 16.10
CA LYS A 123 -1.06 -9.33 16.93
C LYS A 123 -0.57 -8.71 18.24
N ASN A 124 0.00 -7.51 18.18
CA ASN A 124 0.46 -6.79 19.37
C ASN A 124 -0.69 -6.46 20.34
N ARG A 125 -1.85 -6.07 19.81
CA ARG A 125 -3.07 -5.82 20.61
C ARG A 125 -3.63 -7.10 21.24
N GLN A 126 -3.67 -8.21 20.50
CA GLN A 126 -4.15 -9.50 21.00
C GLN A 126 -3.27 -10.06 22.12
N GLN A 127 -1.94 -10.03 21.96
CA GLN A 127 -1.00 -10.49 23.00
C GLN A 127 -1.15 -9.69 24.30
N ARG A 128 -1.34 -8.36 24.20
CA ARG A 128 -1.66 -7.52 25.36
C ARG A 128 -2.95 -7.98 26.04
N ARG A 129 -4.04 -8.14 25.29
CA ARG A 129 -5.36 -8.56 25.82
C ARG A 129 -5.33 -9.93 26.50
N GLN A 130 -4.64 -10.92 25.92
CA GLN A 130 -4.48 -12.26 26.51
C GLN A 130 -3.71 -12.22 27.84
N LYS A 131 -2.68 -11.37 27.94
CA LYS A 131 -1.98 -11.15 29.21
C LYS A 131 -2.89 -10.56 30.29
N TYR A 132 -3.72 -9.58 29.94
CA TYR A 132 -4.66 -8.97 30.88
C TYR A 132 -5.73 -9.95 31.36
N THR A 133 -6.30 -10.78 30.49
CA THR A 133 -7.31 -11.78 30.89
C THR A 133 -6.72 -12.93 31.69
N SER A 134 -5.49 -13.36 31.39
CA SER A 134 -4.77 -14.37 32.18
C SER A 134 -4.44 -13.88 33.60
N ASN A 135 -4.10 -12.60 33.77
CA ASN A 135 -3.82 -12.02 35.10
C ASN A 135 -5.08 -11.78 35.94
N LYS A 136 -6.28 -11.73 35.32
CA LYS A 136 -7.55 -11.50 36.03
C LYS A 136 -8.21 -12.81 36.51
N ARG A 137 -7.70 -13.96 36.07
CA ARG A 137 -8.18 -15.32 36.43
C ARG A 137 -7.29 -16.03 37.46
N ARG A 138 -6.25 -15.36 37.94
CA ARG A 138 -5.43 -15.75 39.10
C ARG A 138 -5.83 -14.88 40.28
#